data_AF-A0A534PWV9-F1
#
_entry.id   AF-A0A534PWV9-F1
#
_cell.length_a   1.000
_cell.length_b   1.000
_cell.length_c   1.000
_cell.angle_alpha   90.00
_cell.angle_beta   90.00
_cell.angle_gamma   90.00
#
_symmetry.space_group_name_H-M   'P 1'
#
loop_
_entity.id
_entity.type
_entity.pdbx_description
1 polymer ?
#
loop_
_entity_poly.entity_id
_entity_poly.type
_entity_poly.pdbx_seq_one_letter_code
_entity_poly.pdbx_strand_id
1 'polypeptide(L)'
;MPLVEVAWADGNVEAKERTAILAAATEHGLHRTAPGYVLLEHFLRARPDASLFAAWGGYMTELAAELTAEERADVRTLILERARKVATAAGGILGLGSISDAEKRVLAALEQPFA
;
A
#
# COMPACT_ATOMS: atom_id res chain seq x y z
N MET A 1 4.16 -2.53 -2.43
CA MET A 1 4.19 -1.45 -3.43
C MET A 1 3.05 -0.45 -3.25
N PRO A 2 1.76 -0.83 -3.33
CA PRO A 2 0.61 0.02 -2.99
C PRO A 2 0.76 0.88 -1.73
N LEU A 3 1.21 0.21 -0.67
CA LEU A 3 1.32 0.73 0.69
C LEU A 3 2.33 1.87 0.83
N VAL A 4 3.35 1.84 -0.03
CA VAL A 4 4.45 2.81 0.00
C VAL A 4 4.00 4.10 -0.67
N GLU A 5 3.32 4.03 -1.81
CA GLU A 5 2.79 5.24 -2.47
C GLU A 5 1.79 6.00 -1.59
N VAL A 6 0.99 5.30 -0.77
CA VAL A 6 0.13 5.93 0.23
C VAL A 6 0.96 6.71 1.26
N ALA A 7 2.05 6.12 1.76
CA ALA A 7 2.92 6.81 2.72
C ALA A 7 3.61 8.03 2.10
N TRP A 8 3.95 7.98 0.80
CA TRP A 8 4.57 9.10 0.06
C TRP A 8 3.56 10.09 -0.55
N ALA A 9 2.28 10.00 -0.20
CA ALA A 9 1.18 10.81 -0.74
C ALA A 9 1.49 12.33 -0.73
N ASP A 10 2.08 12.81 0.36
CA ASP A 10 2.44 14.23 0.56
C ASP A 10 3.91 14.53 0.20
N GLY A 11 4.60 13.58 -0.45
CA GLY A 11 5.97 13.72 -0.91
C GLY A 11 7.05 13.51 0.15
N ASN A 12 6.67 13.26 1.41
CA ASN A 12 7.58 12.98 2.52
C ASN A 12 6.99 11.93 3.46
N VAL A 13 7.85 11.08 4.05
CA VAL A 13 7.49 10.14 5.11
C VAL A 13 8.31 10.50 6.35
N GLU A 14 7.66 10.96 7.41
CA GLU A 14 8.35 11.32 8.63
C GLU A 14 8.89 10.09 9.39
N ALA A 15 9.95 10.26 10.19
CA ALA A 15 10.52 9.17 10.97
C ALA A 15 9.50 8.52 11.94
N LYS A 16 8.56 9.31 12.47
CA LYS A 16 7.47 8.83 13.33
C LYS A 16 6.48 7.95 12.57
N GLU A 17 6.12 8.34 11.35
CA GLU A 17 5.20 7.60 10.47
C GLU A 17 5.82 6.30 9.99
N ARG A 18 7.09 6.34 9.58
CA ARG A 18 7.85 5.13 9.25
C ARG A 18 7.85 4.12 10.40
N THR A 19 8.09 4.59 11.63
CA THR A 19 8.13 3.73 12.81
C THR A 19 6.76 3.11 13.09
N ALA A 20 5.69 3.90 12.97
CA ALA A 20 4.31 3.46 13.15
C ALA A 20 3.90 2.41 12.10
N ILE A 21 4.21 2.66 10.82
CA ILE A 21 3.94 1.72 9.72
C ILE A 21 4.67 0.38 9.92
N LEU A 22 5.95 0.41 10.33
CA LEU A 22 6.73 -0.80 10.57
C LEU A 22 6.26 -1.58 11.81
N ALA A 23 5.81 -0.89 12.85
CA ALA A 23 5.19 -1.52 14.02
C ALA A 23 3.90 -2.25 13.61
N ALA A 24 3.03 -1.57 12.87
CA ALA A 24 1.80 -2.14 12.34
C ALA A 24 2.01 -3.35 11.44
N ALA A 25 3.01 -3.28 10.56
CA ALA A 25 3.36 -4.40 9.69
C ALA A 25 3.74 -5.64 10.53
N THR A 26 4.46 -5.43 11.65
CA THR A 26 4.82 -6.50 12.58
C THR A 26 3.59 -7.10 13.27
N GLU A 27 2.66 -6.25 13.75
CA GLU A 27 1.39 -6.68 14.37
C GLU A 27 0.52 -7.50 13.42
N HIS A 28 0.60 -7.22 12.11
CA HIS A 28 -0.11 -7.94 11.06
C HIS A 28 0.68 -9.12 10.46
N GLY A 29 1.72 -9.60 11.15
CA GLY A 29 2.43 -10.83 10.81
C GLY A 29 3.61 -10.67 9.85
N LEU A 30 3.98 -9.44 9.48
CA LEU A 30 5.20 -9.17 8.71
C LEU A 30 6.39 -9.05 9.67
N HIS A 31 7.01 -10.18 9.98
CA HIS A 31 8.17 -10.24 10.87
C HIS A 31 9.36 -9.43 10.36
N ARG A 32 10.17 -8.87 11.27
CA ARG A 32 11.36 -8.06 10.95
C ARG A 32 12.39 -8.77 10.06
N THR A 33 12.47 -10.09 10.15
CA THR A 33 13.38 -10.93 9.35
C THR A 33 12.80 -11.30 8.00
N ALA A 34 11.51 -11.02 7.75
CA ALA A 34 10.88 -11.32 6.48
C ALA A 34 11.42 -10.36 5.39
N PRO A 35 11.73 -10.85 4.18
CA PRO A 35 12.14 -10.00 3.06
C PRO A 35 11.18 -8.84 2.79
N GLY A 36 9.87 -9.06 2.98
CA GLY A 36 8.85 -8.02 2.84
C GLY A 36 8.97 -6.88 3.85
N TYR A 37 9.45 -7.15 5.08
CA TYR A 37 9.68 -6.11 6.08
C TYR A 37 10.87 -5.23 5.70
N VAL A 38 11.98 -5.86 5.31
CA VAL A 38 13.19 -5.16 4.87
C VAL A 38 12.90 -4.28 3.65
N LEU A 39 12.13 -4.81 2.70
CA LEU A 39 11.71 -4.06 1.51
C LEU A 39 10.80 -2.89 1.87
N LEU A 40 9.84 -3.08 2.78
CA LEU A 40 8.97 -2.01 3.29
C LEU A 40 9.78 -0.93 3.99
N GLU A 41 10.73 -1.31 4.86
CA GLU A 41 11.61 -0.36 5.55
C GLU A 41 12.45 0.46 4.57
N HIS A 42 13.02 -0.19 3.55
CA HIS A 42 13.78 0.50 2.50
C HIS A 42 12.93 1.55 1.78
N PHE A 43 11.72 1.18 1.39
CA PHE A 43 10.79 2.04 0.69
C PHE A 43 10.18 3.17 1.52
N LEU A 44 10.14 3.04 2.85
CA LEU A 44 9.76 4.14 3.75
C LEU A 44 10.93 5.09 4.05
N ARG A 45 12.17 4.71 3.69
CA ARG A 45 13.35 5.59 3.81
C ARG A 45 13.63 6.35 2.51
N ALA A 46 13.35 5.73 1.38
CA ALA A 46 13.52 6.32 0.06
C ALA A 46 12.31 5.99 -0.80
N ARG A 47 11.74 7.01 -1.45
CA ARG A 47 10.60 6.81 -2.35
C ARG A 47 11.03 5.87 -3.48
N PRO A 48 10.30 4.76 -3.72
CA PRO A 48 10.57 3.93 -4.88
C PRO A 48 10.38 4.72 -6.17
N ASP A 49 11.09 4.28 -7.20
CA ASP A 49 10.90 4.84 -8.54
C ASP A 49 9.45 4.63 -9.00
N ALA A 50 8.86 5.65 -9.62
CA ALA A 50 7.47 5.59 -10.10
C ALA A 50 7.23 4.42 -11.06
N SER A 51 8.26 3.97 -11.80
CA SER A 51 8.21 2.79 -12.66
C SER A 51 7.90 1.51 -11.90
N LEU A 52 8.26 1.41 -10.62
CA LEU A 52 7.99 0.23 -9.81
C LEU A 52 6.51 0.09 -9.47
N PHE A 53 5.83 1.22 -9.23
CA PHE A 53 4.38 1.23 -9.05
C PHE A 53 3.66 0.93 -10.36
N ALA A 54 4.14 1.48 -11.48
CA ALA A 54 3.61 1.15 -12.81
C ALA A 54 3.79 -0.34 -13.14
N ALA A 55 4.95 -0.93 -12.85
CA ALA A 55 5.22 -2.36 -13.06
C ALA A 55 4.31 -3.24 -12.19
N TRP A 56 4.07 -2.85 -10.94
CA TRP A 56 3.09 -3.52 -10.08
C TRP A 56 1.67 -3.45 -10.67
N GLY A 57 1.26 -2.28 -11.17
CA GLY A 57 -0.05 -2.11 -11.82
C GLY A 57 -0.19 -3.00 -13.05
N GLY A 58 0.84 -3.07 -13.90
CA GLY A 58 0.90 -3.97 -15.05
C GLY A 58 0.76 -5.44 -14.66
N TYR A 59 1.57 -5.90 -13.70
CA TYR A 59 1.49 -7.26 -13.16
C TYR A 59 0.09 -7.60 -12.62
N MET A 60 -0.50 -6.69 -11.84
CA MET A 60 -1.84 -6.93 -11.27
C MET A 60 -2.92 -6.93 -12.34
N THR A 61 -2.76 -6.17 -13.42
CA THR A 61 -3.70 -6.15 -14.55
C THR A 61 -3.68 -7.47 -15.29
N GLU A 62 -2.47 -8.00 -15.57
CA GLU A 62 -2.28 -9.30 -16.19
C GLU A 62 -2.82 -10.43 -15.29
N LEU A 63 -2.46 -10.41 -14.01
CA LEU A 63 -2.96 -11.38 -13.02
C LEU A 63 -4.48 -11.33 -12.94
N ALA A 64 -5.07 -10.14 -12.81
CA ALA A 64 -6.52 -9.99 -12.72
C ALA A 64 -7.20 -10.55 -13.97
N ALA A 65 -6.65 -10.36 -15.17
CA ALA A 65 -7.21 -10.87 -16.42
C ALA A 65 -7.33 -12.41 -16.45
N GLU A 66 -6.47 -13.13 -15.72
CA GLU A 66 -6.49 -14.59 -15.61
C GLU A 66 -7.49 -15.11 -14.56
N LEU A 67 -7.99 -14.24 -13.68
CA LEU A 67 -8.91 -14.59 -12.60
C LEU A 67 -10.37 -14.54 -13.03
N THR A 68 -11.17 -15.43 -12.44
CA THR A 68 -12.64 -15.34 -12.48
C THR A 68 -13.12 -14.05 -11.81
N ALA A 69 -14.38 -13.67 -12.03
CA ALA A 69 -14.95 -12.47 -11.42
C ALA A 69 -14.94 -12.53 -9.88
N GLU A 70 -15.16 -13.72 -9.30
CA GLU A 70 -15.13 -13.95 -7.85
C GLU A 70 -13.72 -13.80 -7.29
N GLU A 71 -12.73 -14.51 -7.88
CA GLU A 71 -11.33 -14.41 -7.44
C GLU A 71 -10.77 -12.99 -7.60
N ARG A 72 -11.15 -12.29 -8.66
CA ARG A 72 -10.77 -10.89 -8.88
C ARG A 72 -11.32 -9.98 -7.77
N ALA A 73 -12.58 -10.19 -7.36
CA ALA A 73 -13.20 -9.45 -6.27
C ALA A 73 -12.52 -9.74 -4.92
N ASP A 74 -12.13 -10.99 -4.68
CA ASP A 74 -11.41 -11.40 -3.47
C ASP A 74 -10.02 -10.77 -3.40
N VAL A 75 -9.24 -10.83 -4.49
CA VAL A 75 -7.91 -10.21 -4.57
C VAL A 75 -8.00 -8.69 -4.43
N ARG A 76 -8.97 -8.05 -5.09
CA ARG A 76 -9.25 -6.61 -4.94
C ARG A 76 -9.50 -6.26 -3.48
N THR A 77 -10.41 -6.97 -2.82
CA THR A 77 -10.77 -6.74 -1.42
C THR A 77 -9.56 -6.92 -0.51
N LEU A 78 -8.79 -8.00 -0.69
CA LEU A 78 -7.58 -8.28 0.08
C LEU A 78 -6.54 -7.16 -0.02
N ILE A 79 -6.29 -6.65 -1.23
CA ILE A 79 -5.32 -5.58 -1.49
C ILE A 79 -5.77 -4.27 -0.82
N LEU A 80 -7.04 -3.88 -1.01
CA LEU A 80 -7.60 -2.64 -0.46
C LEU A 80 -7.67 -2.67 1.06
N GLU A 81 -8.06 -3.79 1.67
CA GLU A 81 -8.08 -3.93 3.13
C GLU A 81 -6.67 -3.83 3.73
N ARG A 82 -5.67 -4.44 3.10
CA ARG A 82 -4.27 -4.33 3.55
C ARG A 82 -3.76 -2.91 3.44
N ALA A 83 -4.09 -2.20 2.35
CA ALA A 83 -3.78 -0.78 2.20
C ALA A 83 -4.41 0.07 3.30
N ARG A 84 -5.68 -0.20 3.62
CA ARG A 84 -6.41 0.46 4.69
C ARG A 84 -5.76 0.25 6.06
N LYS A 85 -5.47 -1.00 6.43
CA LYS A 85 -4.88 -1.33 7.75
C LYS A 85 -3.55 -0.63 7.99
N VAL A 86 -2.69 -0.56 6.96
CA VAL A 86 -1.40 0.14 7.05
C VAL A 86 -1.58 1.65 7.17
N ALA A 87 -2.50 2.23 6.39
CA ALA A 87 -2.83 3.66 6.47
C ALA A 87 -3.36 4.06 7.86
N THR A 88 -4.26 3.27 8.44
CA THR A 88 -4.75 3.50 9.82
C THR A 88 -3.60 3.50 10.83
N ALA A 89 -2.67 2.56 10.69
CA ALA A 89 -1.62 2.36 11.67
C ALA A 89 -0.42 3.32 11.55
N ALA A 90 -0.28 4.02 10.41
CA ALA A 90 0.67 5.13 10.24
C ALA A 90 0.36 6.36 11.14
N GLY A 91 -0.76 6.35 11.87
CA GLY A 91 -1.14 7.40 12.82
C GLY A 91 -1.81 8.62 12.18
N GLY A 92 -1.98 8.63 10.87
CA GLY A 92 -2.52 9.79 10.16
C GLY A 92 -2.72 9.53 8.70
N ILE A 93 -3.39 8.42 8.34
CA ILE A 93 -3.86 8.23 6.98
C ILE A 93 -5.31 7.71 6.97
N LEU A 94 -5.83 7.19 8.10
CA LEU A 94 -7.26 6.88 8.31
C LEU A 94 -7.72 7.05 9.78
N GLY A 95 -7.10 7.98 10.51
CA GLY A 95 -7.30 8.13 11.96
C GLY A 95 -8.19 9.28 12.41
N LEU A 96 -8.15 10.45 11.74
CA LEU A 96 -8.86 11.66 12.18
C LEU A 96 -9.13 12.61 10.99
N GLY A 97 -10.20 12.40 10.22
CA GLY A 97 -10.64 13.36 9.18
C GLY A 97 -11.08 12.74 7.84
N SER A 98 -11.55 13.59 6.92
CA SER A 98 -11.97 13.22 5.56
C SER A 98 -10.79 12.74 4.71
N ILE A 99 -11.01 11.73 3.86
CA ILE A 99 -9.99 11.18 2.95
C ILE A 99 -9.34 12.30 2.13
N SER A 100 -8.00 12.41 2.20
CA SER A 100 -7.25 13.42 1.45
C SER A 100 -7.29 13.14 -0.07
N ASP A 101 -7.09 14.16 -0.90
CA ASP A 101 -7.10 13.95 -2.36
C ASP A 101 -5.93 13.08 -2.82
N ALA A 102 -4.83 13.05 -2.06
CA ALA A 102 -3.73 12.14 -2.32
C ALA A 102 -4.10 10.68 -2.00
N GLU A 103 -4.82 10.44 -0.90
CA GLU A 103 -5.36 9.11 -0.56
C GLU A 103 -6.35 8.61 -1.62
N LYS A 104 -7.26 9.47 -2.10
CA LYS A 104 -8.20 9.10 -3.17
C LYS A 104 -7.45 8.68 -4.43
N ARG A 105 -6.38 9.38 -4.80
CA ARG A 105 -5.55 9.04 -5.98
C ARG A 105 -4.91 7.67 -5.83
N VAL A 106 -4.34 7.37 -4.66
CA VAL A 106 -3.70 6.07 -4.48
C VAL A 106 -4.75 4.97 -4.46
N LEU A 107 -5.86 5.13 -3.74
CA LEU A 107 -6.96 4.15 -3.74
C LEU A 107 -7.48 3.90 -5.16
N ALA A 108 -7.72 4.95 -5.95
CA ALA A 108 -8.13 4.81 -7.34
C ALA A 108 -7.09 4.04 -8.18
N ALA A 109 -5.80 4.30 -7.96
CA ALA A 109 -4.73 3.56 -8.63
C ALA A 109 -4.63 2.08 -8.19
N LEU A 110 -5.01 1.76 -6.95
CA LEU A 110 -5.11 0.36 -6.48
C LEU A 110 -6.31 -0.37 -7.06
N GLU A 111 -7.36 0.37 -7.39
CA GLU A 111 -8.57 -0.19 -8.00
C GLU A 111 -8.41 -0.44 -9.50
N GLN A 112 -7.59 0.36 -10.20
CA GLN A 112 -7.42 0.28 -11.66
C GLN A 112 -7.16 -1.14 -12.21
N PRO A 113 -6.29 -1.98 -11.61
CA PRO A 113 -6.03 -3.32 -12.14
C PRO A 113 -7.24 -4.26 -12.12
N PHE A 114 -8.31 -3.90 -11.38
CA PHE A 114 -9.49 -4.73 -11.17
C PHE A 114 -10.76 -4.17 -11.83
N ALA A 115 -10.67 -3.02 -12.49
CA ALA A 115 -11.76 -2.41 -13.25
C ALA A 115 -11.95 -3.13 -14.59
#